data_AF-A0A7R8ZVZ9-F1
#
_entry.id   AF-A0A7R8ZVZ9-F1
#
_cell.length_a   1.000
_cell.length_b   1.000
_cell.length_c   1.000
_cell.angle_alpha   90.00
_cell.angle_beta   90.00
_cell.angle_gamma   90.00
#
_symmetry.space_group_name_H-M   'P 1'
#
loop_
_entity.id
_entity.type
_entity.pdbx_description
1 polymer ?
#
loop_
_entity_poly.entity_id
_entity_poly.type
_entity_poly.pdbx_seq_one_letter_code
_entity_poly.pdbx_strand_id
1 'polypeptide(L)'
;MAGQGTIAKELLYQSSSPPDYVLVAVGGGGLIAGVGSYLKQKSPQTQVIAIESAGAPAFAESLKAGKVTALTKVENFADGIAVSTMGEKSFAIAREVTDDNLMVHEGAICSTILHLYNEEAIVVEPAGAVAVAALDQMRDAIQ
;
A
#
# COMPACT_ATOMS: atom_id res chain seq x y z
N MET A 1 -5.83 10.43 9.10
CA MET A 1 -5.75 8.96 9.18
C MET A 1 -7.13 8.33 9.41
N ALA A 2 -7.89 8.72 10.44
CA ALA A 2 -9.21 8.13 10.73
C ALA A 2 -10.19 8.10 9.54
N GLY A 3 -10.24 9.16 8.72
CA GLY A 3 -11.05 9.19 7.50
C GLY A 3 -10.68 8.07 6.51
N GLN A 4 -9.40 7.78 6.32
CA GLN A 4 -8.98 6.70 5.40
C GLN A 4 -9.28 5.30 5.94
N GLY A 5 -9.48 5.17 7.26
CA GLY A 5 -9.91 3.93 7.87
C GLY A 5 -11.36 3.53 7.51
N THR A 6 -12.18 4.43 6.98
CA THR A 6 -13.54 4.07 6.54
C THR A 6 -13.50 3.11 5.36
N ILE A 7 -12.45 3.14 4.53
CA ILE A 7 -12.25 2.19 3.44
C ILE A 7 -12.22 0.76 3.97
N ALA A 8 -11.50 0.50 5.08
CA ALA A 8 -11.48 -0.83 5.69
C ALA A 8 -12.84 -1.26 6.26
N LYS A 9 -13.61 -0.29 6.80
CA LYS A 9 -14.98 -0.55 7.27
C LYS A 9 -15.89 -0.95 6.12
N GLU A 10 -15.82 -0.22 5.01
CA GLU A 10 -16.61 -0.50 3.81
C GLU A 10 -16.21 -1.84 3.19
N LEU A 11 -14.90 -2.10 3.08
CA LEU A 11 -14.35 -3.36 2.58
C LEU A 11 -14.89 -4.56 3.36
N LEU A 12 -14.79 -4.54 4.70
CA LEU A 12 -15.30 -5.65 5.52
C LEU A 12 -16.83 -5.77 5.49
N TYR A 13 -17.55 -4.66 5.32
CA TYR A 13 -19.01 -4.68 5.21
C TYR A 13 -19.49 -5.26 3.87
N GLN A 14 -18.75 -5.01 2.78
CA GLN A 14 -19.10 -5.44 1.43
C GLN A 14 -18.59 -6.85 1.09
N SER A 15 -17.64 -7.38 1.86
CA SER A 15 -17.08 -8.73 1.65
C SER A 15 -17.97 -9.81 2.30
N SER A 16 -18.14 -10.96 1.63
CA SER A 16 -18.87 -12.11 2.18
C SER A 16 -18.15 -12.78 3.35
N SER A 17 -16.82 -12.70 3.36
CA SER A 17 -15.93 -13.13 4.43
C SER A 17 -14.75 -12.15 4.57
N PRO A 18 -14.07 -12.09 5.73
CA PRO A 18 -12.87 -11.27 5.85
C PRO A 18 -11.79 -11.73 4.85
N PRO A 19 -11.07 -10.80 4.21
CA PRO A 19 -9.99 -11.15 3.29
C PRO A 19 -8.76 -11.68 4.04
N ASP A 20 -8.01 -12.58 3.42
CA ASP A 20 -6.72 -13.04 3.94
C ASP A 20 -5.66 -11.94 3.87
N TYR A 21 -5.65 -11.17 2.77
CA TYR A 21 -4.69 -10.10 2.50
C TYR A 21 -5.38 -8.81 2.07
N VAL A 22 -4.88 -7.67 2.56
CA VAL A 22 -5.23 -6.33 2.08
C VAL A 22 -3.94 -5.58 1.75
N LEU A 23 -3.76 -5.33 0.45
CA LEU A 23 -2.62 -4.59 -0.08
C LEU A 23 -2.94 -3.11 -0.07
N VAL A 24 -2.04 -2.29 0.49
CA VAL A 24 -2.26 -0.86 0.64
C VAL A 24 -1.09 -0.08 0.09
N ALA A 25 -1.35 0.79 -0.88
CA ALA A 25 -0.35 1.72 -1.39
C ALA A 25 0.14 2.69 -0.29
N VAL A 26 1.45 2.88 -0.21
CA VAL A 26 2.10 3.70 0.82
C VAL A 26 2.89 4.84 0.20
N GLY A 27 2.44 6.07 0.46
CA GLY A 27 3.23 7.29 0.31
C GLY A 27 3.52 7.89 1.70
N GLY A 28 2.76 8.91 2.09
CA GLY A 28 2.88 9.52 3.44
C GLY A 28 2.39 8.67 4.62
N GLY A 29 1.95 7.42 4.36
CA GLY A 29 1.49 6.45 5.37
C GLY A 29 0.08 6.63 5.93
N GLY A 30 -0.63 7.69 5.52
CA GLY A 30 -1.94 8.01 6.10
C GLY A 30 -3.04 6.98 5.80
N LEU A 31 -2.99 6.37 4.61
CA LEU A 31 -3.93 5.35 4.16
C LEU A 31 -3.73 4.03 4.93
N ILE A 32 -2.51 3.46 4.89
CA ILE A 32 -2.18 2.22 5.61
C ILE A 32 -2.36 2.35 7.12
N ALA A 33 -2.02 3.49 7.71
CA ALA A 33 -2.27 3.73 9.13
C ALA A 33 -3.78 3.69 9.45
N GLY A 34 -4.63 4.28 8.61
CA GLY A 34 -6.08 4.26 8.80
C GLY A 34 -6.70 2.88 8.58
N VAL A 35 -6.41 2.28 7.44
CA VAL A 35 -6.93 0.96 7.03
C VAL A 35 -6.45 -0.13 8.00
N GLY A 36 -5.14 -0.20 8.25
CA GLY A 36 -4.55 -1.20 9.13
C GLY A 36 -5.04 -1.08 10.57
N SER A 37 -5.20 0.13 11.12
CA SER A 37 -5.73 0.31 12.47
C SER A 37 -7.14 -0.26 12.63
N TYR A 38 -7.98 -0.14 11.60
CA TYR A 38 -9.33 -0.69 11.62
C TYR A 38 -9.31 -2.22 11.48
N LEU A 39 -8.52 -2.73 10.53
CA LEU A 39 -8.39 -4.18 10.29
C LEU A 39 -7.84 -4.90 11.53
N LYS A 40 -6.78 -4.41 12.17
CA LYS A 40 -6.22 -5.03 13.39
C LYS A 40 -7.23 -5.12 14.55
N GLN A 41 -8.26 -4.29 14.56
CA GLN A 41 -9.33 -4.35 15.57
C GLN A 41 -10.52 -5.21 15.16
N LYS A 42 -10.87 -5.26 13.87
CA LYS A 42 -12.12 -5.88 13.38
C LYS A 42 -11.92 -7.19 12.62
N SER A 43 -10.76 -7.37 12.02
CA SER A 43 -10.32 -8.60 11.35
C SER A 43 -8.83 -8.81 11.61
N PRO A 44 -8.43 -9.20 12.84
CA PRO A 44 -7.02 -9.29 13.23
C PRO A 44 -6.22 -10.36 12.46
N GLN A 45 -6.91 -11.29 11.80
CA GLN A 45 -6.30 -12.32 10.97
C GLN A 45 -5.94 -11.82 9.56
N THR A 46 -6.63 -10.79 9.07
CA THR A 46 -6.32 -10.17 7.77
C THR A 46 -4.92 -9.57 7.81
N GLN A 47 -4.08 -10.01 6.88
CA GLN A 47 -2.72 -9.51 6.68
C GLN A 47 -2.75 -8.18 5.92
N VAL A 48 -2.05 -7.18 6.43
CA VAL A 48 -1.93 -5.84 5.83
C VAL A 48 -0.56 -5.71 5.20
N ILE A 49 -0.52 -5.60 3.87
CA ILE A 49 0.72 -5.55 3.10
C ILE A 49 0.94 -4.13 2.60
N ALA A 50 2.04 -3.51 3.01
CA ALA A 50 2.46 -2.19 2.56
C ALA A 50 3.08 -2.28 1.17
N ILE A 51 2.54 -1.54 0.20
CA ILE A 51 3.04 -1.55 -1.17
C ILE A 51 3.63 -0.18 -1.52
N GLU A 52 4.88 -0.15 -1.93
CA GLU A 52 5.60 1.06 -2.36
C GLU A 52 6.08 0.95 -3.81
N SER A 53 6.31 2.10 -4.45
CA SER A 53 7.09 2.15 -5.69
C SER A 53 8.57 1.93 -5.36
N ALA A 54 9.27 1.13 -6.15
CA ALA A 54 10.71 0.86 -5.94
C ALA A 54 11.57 2.15 -5.99
N GLY A 55 11.16 3.15 -6.76
CA GLY A 55 11.80 4.46 -6.84
C GLY A 55 11.44 5.44 -5.71
N ALA A 56 10.53 5.09 -4.80
CA ALA A 56 10.14 5.93 -3.66
C ALA A 56 9.84 5.15 -2.35
N PRO A 57 10.73 4.27 -1.84
CA PRO A 57 10.43 3.35 -0.74
C PRO A 57 10.65 3.96 0.65
N ALA A 58 9.97 5.07 0.97
CA ALA A 58 10.21 5.82 2.20
C ALA A 58 9.83 5.05 3.48
N PHE A 59 8.82 4.19 3.41
CA PHE A 59 8.41 3.33 4.51
C PHE A 59 9.40 2.21 4.75
N ALA A 60 9.82 1.46 3.72
CA ALA A 60 10.83 0.42 3.83
C ALA A 60 12.14 0.96 4.44
N GLU A 61 12.62 2.12 3.97
CA GLU A 61 13.83 2.74 4.53
C GLU A 61 13.62 3.20 5.97
N SER A 62 12.45 3.73 6.31
CA SER A 62 12.12 4.12 7.69
C SER A 62 11.99 2.92 8.63
N LEU A 63 11.43 1.80 8.15
CA LEU A 63 11.36 0.53 8.89
C LEU A 63 12.77 0.02 9.20
N LYS A 64 13.64 -0.03 8.18
CA LYS A 64 15.04 -0.47 8.32
C LYS A 64 15.82 0.39 9.31
N ALA A 65 15.61 1.70 9.30
CA ALA A 65 16.24 2.64 10.22
C ALA A 65 15.60 2.68 11.62
N GLY A 66 14.40 2.08 11.79
CA GLY A 66 13.60 2.15 13.01
C GLY A 66 13.00 3.52 13.32
N LYS A 67 13.12 4.48 12.40
CA LYS A 67 12.65 5.87 12.53
C LYS A 67 12.38 6.46 11.14
N VAL A 68 11.56 7.51 11.09
CA VAL A 68 11.30 8.26 9.86
C VAL A 68 12.62 8.72 9.25
N THR A 69 12.85 8.28 8.02
CA THR A 69 14.09 8.55 7.28
C THR A 69 13.73 9.16 5.93
N ALA A 70 14.36 10.29 5.64
CA ALA A 70 14.17 10.96 4.36
C ALA A 70 14.99 10.26 3.27
N LEU A 71 14.34 9.98 2.14
CA LEU A 71 14.99 9.51 0.93
C LEU A 71 15.84 10.64 0.32
N THR A 72 17.04 10.30 -0.15
CA THR A 72 17.94 11.25 -0.84
C THR A 72 17.54 11.47 -2.29
N LYS A 73 16.85 10.51 -2.90
CA LYS A 73 16.32 10.55 -4.26
C LYS A 73 14.95 9.88 -4.29
N VAL A 74 14.06 10.44 -5.08
CA VAL A 74 12.70 9.93 -5.33
C VAL A 74 12.45 9.94 -6.83
N GLU A 75 11.89 8.87 -7.37
CA GLU A 75 11.34 8.85 -8.72
C GLU A 75 9.86 9.23 -8.68
N ASN A 76 9.47 10.17 -9.54
CA ASN A 76 8.12 10.76 -9.52
C ASN A 76 7.13 10.05 -10.46
N PHE A 77 7.39 8.81 -10.86
CA PHE A 77 6.49 8.08 -11.76
C PHE A 77 5.12 7.84 -11.11
N ALA A 78 5.11 7.43 -9.84
CA ALA A 78 3.90 7.32 -9.03
C ALA A 78 3.84 8.48 -8.02
N ASP A 79 3.63 9.70 -8.53
CA ASP A 79 3.67 10.96 -7.77
C ASP A 79 2.78 10.98 -6.52
N GLY A 80 1.58 10.38 -6.57
CA GLY A 80 0.67 10.25 -5.43
C GLY A 80 1.26 9.48 -4.23
N ILE A 81 2.27 8.66 -4.46
CA ILE A 81 3.03 7.93 -3.43
C ILE A 81 4.53 8.24 -3.43
N ALA A 82 5.00 9.16 -4.29
CA ALA A 82 6.40 9.57 -4.39
C ALA A 82 6.79 10.53 -3.26
N VAL A 83 6.71 10.06 -2.02
CA VAL A 83 6.96 10.85 -0.82
C VAL A 83 8.38 10.63 -0.34
N SER A 84 9.18 11.70 -0.22
CA SER A 84 10.56 11.58 0.26
C SER A 84 10.66 11.28 1.76
N THR A 85 9.71 11.77 2.55
CA THR A 85 9.69 11.60 4.01
C THR A 85 8.27 11.36 4.49
N MET A 86 8.01 10.22 5.14
CA MET A 86 6.71 9.92 5.71
C MET A 86 6.36 10.83 6.89
N GLY A 87 5.06 10.95 7.22
CA GLY A 87 4.66 11.61 8.46
C GLY A 87 4.99 10.77 9.69
N GLU A 88 5.56 11.36 10.74
CA GLU A 88 5.99 10.63 11.95
C GLU A 88 4.86 9.83 12.62
N LYS A 89 3.69 10.45 12.77
CA LYS A 89 2.50 9.79 13.35
C LYS A 89 2.01 8.64 12.47
N SER A 90 2.07 8.82 11.15
CA SER A 90 1.70 7.78 10.20
C SER A 90 2.66 6.61 10.28
N PHE A 91 3.97 6.87 10.35
CA PHE A 91 5.00 5.83 10.48
C PHE A 91 4.83 5.01 11.76
N ALA A 92 4.62 5.67 12.90
CA ALA A 92 4.43 4.99 14.18
C ALA A 92 3.29 3.96 14.11
N ILE A 93 2.15 4.35 13.54
CA ILE A 93 0.99 3.46 13.37
C ILE A 93 1.24 2.43 12.26
N ALA A 94 1.72 2.86 11.09
CA ALA A 94 1.96 1.99 9.94
C ALA A 94 2.89 0.82 10.32
N ARG A 95 3.96 1.08 11.09
CA ARG A 95 4.86 0.04 11.59
C ARG A 95 4.16 -1.00 12.46
N GLU A 96 3.15 -0.61 13.25
CA GLU A 96 2.43 -1.53 14.13
C GLU A 96 1.36 -2.36 13.41
N VAL A 97 0.78 -1.80 12.34
CA VAL A 97 -0.36 -2.42 11.64
C VAL A 97 0.03 -3.18 10.38
N THR A 98 1.27 -3.04 9.90
CA THR A 98 1.77 -3.72 8.70
C THR A 98 2.35 -5.08 9.06
N ASP A 99 1.97 -6.13 8.33
CA ASP A 99 2.51 -7.48 8.49
C ASP A 99 3.71 -7.73 7.56
N ASP A 100 3.69 -7.17 6.35
CA ASP A 100 4.80 -7.26 5.39
C ASP A 100 4.84 -6.03 4.46
N ASN A 101 5.98 -5.79 3.80
CA ASN A 101 6.16 -4.69 2.86
C ASN A 101 6.79 -5.16 1.53
N LEU A 102 6.18 -4.75 0.42
CA LEU A 102 6.63 -5.08 -0.94
C LEU A 102 6.89 -3.81 -1.74
N MET A 103 7.88 -3.90 -2.63
CA MET A 103 8.22 -2.84 -3.58
C MET A 103 7.89 -3.30 -5.00
N VAL A 104 7.28 -2.41 -5.78
CA VAL A 104 6.92 -2.67 -7.17
C VAL A 104 7.72 -1.77 -8.07
N HIS A 105 8.39 -2.36 -9.06
CA HIS A 105 9.07 -1.59 -10.11
C HIS A 105 8.07 -0.87 -11.01
N GLU A 106 8.41 0.36 -11.39
CA GLU A 106 7.61 1.26 -12.20
C GLU A 106 7.20 0.63 -13.55
N GLY A 107 8.06 -0.22 -14.11
CA GLY A 107 7.75 -1.01 -15.30
C GLY A 107 6.52 -1.92 -15.11
N ALA A 108 6.42 -2.60 -13.98
CA ALA A 108 5.27 -3.45 -13.64
C ALA A 108 4.01 -2.62 -13.37
N ILE A 109 4.15 -1.46 -12.72
CA ILE A 109 3.04 -0.50 -12.54
C ILE A 109 2.52 -0.07 -13.91
N CYS A 110 3.40 0.29 -14.85
CA CYS A 110 3.03 0.69 -16.21
C CYS A 110 2.28 -0.42 -16.96
N SER A 111 2.79 -1.65 -16.93
CA SER A 111 2.12 -2.80 -17.53
C SER A 111 0.73 -3.03 -16.90
N THR A 112 0.60 -2.84 -15.59
CA THR A 112 -0.68 -3.00 -14.87
C THR A 112 -1.70 -1.93 -15.27
N ILE A 113 -1.28 -0.67 -15.44
CA ILE A 113 -2.15 0.40 -15.96
C ILE A 113 -2.71 0.02 -17.33
N LEU A 114 -1.85 -0.47 -18.24
CA LEU A 114 -2.27 -0.89 -19.57
C LEU A 114 -3.22 -2.10 -19.52
N HIS A 115 -2.97 -3.06 -18.63
CA HIS A 115 -3.84 -4.21 -18.43
C HIS A 115 -5.23 -3.79 -17.91
N LEU A 116 -5.29 -2.98 -16.85
CA LEU A 116 -6.54 -2.46 -16.29
C LEU A 116 -7.34 -1.65 -17.31
N TYR A 117 -6.67 -0.89 -18.18
CA TYR A 117 -7.34 -0.17 -19.25
C TYR A 117 -7.89 -1.10 -20.34
N ASN A 118 -7.08 -2.03 -20.84
CA ASN A 118 -7.44 -2.86 -21.99
C ASN A 118 -8.43 -3.98 -21.65
N GLU A 119 -8.35 -4.54 -20.44
CA GLU A 119 -9.13 -5.71 -20.04
C GLU A 119 -10.31 -5.36 -19.12
N GLU A 120 -10.12 -4.41 -18.21
CA GLU A 120 -11.13 -4.03 -17.21
C GLU A 120 -11.83 -2.69 -17.53
N ALA A 121 -11.40 -1.97 -18.59
CA ALA A 121 -11.88 -0.63 -18.93
C ALA A 121 -11.74 0.39 -17.78
N ILE A 122 -10.76 0.19 -16.89
CA ILE A 122 -10.46 1.08 -15.76
C ILE A 122 -9.29 2.00 -16.13
N VAL A 123 -9.53 3.31 -16.06
CA VAL A 123 -8.46 4.32 -16.14
C VAL A 123 -7.97 4.58 -14.72
N VAL A 124 -6.69 4.32 -14.47
CA VAL A 124 -6.06 4.47 -13.16
C VAL A 124 -4.75 5.22 -13.27
N GLU A 125 -4.43 6.02 -12.25
CA GLU A 125 -3.11 6.64 -12.11
C GLU A 125 -2.07 5.64 -11.58
N PRO A 126 -0.76 5.90 -11.70
CA PRO A 126 0.27 4.95 -11.27
C PRO A 126 0.21 4.59 -9.77
N ALA A 127 -0.08 5.55 -8.90
CA ALA A 127 -0.27 5.31 -7.47
C ALA A 127 -1.45 4.37 -7.18
N GLY A 128 -2.51 4.43 -7.98
CA GLY A 128 -3.67 3.55 -7.87
C GLY A 128 -3.42 2.13 -8.42
N ALA A 129 -2.53 1.99 -9.40
CA ALA A 129 -2.17 0.70 -10.00
C ALA A 129 -1.18 -0.11 -9.15
N VAL A 130 -0.42 0.51 -8.25
CA VAL A 130 0.70 -0.15 -7.55
C VAL A 130 0.27 -1.38 -6.73
N ALA A 131 -0.88 -1.30 -6.06
CA ALA A 131 -1.38 -2.40 -5.23
C ALA A 131 -1.85 -3.59 -6.08
N VAL A 132 -2.42 -3.31 -7.26
CA VAL A 132 -2.79 -4.36 -8.23
C VAL A 132 -1.54 -4.99 -8.83
N ALA A 133 -0.55 -4.18 -9.18
CA ALA A 133 0.71 -4.65 -9.74
C ALA A 133 1.50 -5.57 -8.79
N ALA A 134 1.33 -5.38 -7.47
CA ALA A 134 1.93 -6.25 -6.46
C ALA A 134 1.32 -7.66 -6.40
N LEU A 135 0.09 -7.87 -6.90
CA LEU A 135 -0.56 -9.19 -6.87
C LEU A 135 0.24 -10.25 -7.61
N ASP A 136 0.93 -9.88 -8.70
CA ASP A 136 1.80 -10.81 -9.44
C ASP A 136 2.97 -11.33 -8.59
N GLN A 137 3.47 -10.54 -7.62
CA GLN A 137 4.53 -10.97 -6.70
C GLN A 137 3.98 -11.87 -5.58
N MET A 138 2.68 -11.83 -5.32
CA MET A 138 2.00 -12.62 -4.30
C MET A 138 1.32 -13.88 -4.85
N ARG A 139 1.46 -14.17 -6.14
CA ARG A 139 0.72 -15.24 -6.85
C ARG A 139 0.75 -16.58 -6.11
N ASP A 140 1.90 -17.00 -5.60
CA ASP A 140 2.05 -18.30 -4.93
C ASP A 140 1.48 -18.30 -3.50
N ALA A 141 1.30 -17.12 -2.89
CA ALA A 141 0.75 -16.97 -1.54
C ALA A 141 -0.78 -16.88 -1.50
N ILE A 142 -1.43 -16.65 -2.64
CA ILE A 142 -2.89 -16.42 -2.76
C ILE A 142 -3.64 -17.52 -3.52
N GLN A 143 -3.01 -18.67 -3.75
CA GLN A 143 -3.60 -19.84 -4.42
C GLN A 143 -4.50 -20.68 -3.52
#